data_AF-A0A2I0FT13-F1
#
_entry.id   AF-A0A2I0FT13-F1
#
_cell.length_a   1.000
_cell.length_b   1.000
_cell.length_c   1.000
_cell.angle_alpha   90.00
_cell.angle_beta   90.00
_cell.angle_gamma   90.00
#
_symmetry.space_group_name_H-M   'P 1'
#
loop_
_entity.id
_entity.type
_entity.pdbx_description
1 polymer ?
#
loop_
_entity_poly.entity_id
_entity_poly.type
_entity_poly.pdbx_seq_one_letter_code
_entity_poly.pdbx_strand_id
1 'polypeptide(L)'
;MTNEQSKDEIIRQLTEQVNAMAAENVALKDGISDITFMDDESFLGSTSKAQAVMGRLVNIKTPATDAIINSIRAEGAIEVRNALITGEDGSDIYAIASEVVGRLRNSNKSEG
;
A
#
# COMPACT_ATOMS: atom_id res chain seq x y z
N MET A 1 20.17 -2.27 23.38
CA MET A 1 20.05 -1.31 22.27
C MET A 1 19.55 0.00 22.83
N THR A 2 20.23 1.11 22.54
CA THR A 2 19.78 2.44 22.97
C THR A 2 18.58 2.92 22.14
N ASN A 3 17.84 3.90 22.65
CA ASN A 3 16.66 4.45 21.99
C ASN A 3 16.97 5.06 20.60
N GLU A 4 18.21 5.52 20.38
CA GLU A 4 18.71 5.96 19.06
C GLU A 4 18.96 4.80 18.10
N GLN A 5 19.61 3.72 18.56
CA GLN A 5 19.80 2.50 17.74
C GLN A 5 18.48 1.90 17.27
N SER A 6 17.40 2.07 18.04
CA SER A 6 16.06 1.65 17.65
C SER A 6 15.42 2.54 16.58
N LYS A 7 15.72 3.84 16.57
CA LYS A 7 15.18 4.79 15.58
C LYS A 7 15.87 4.66 14.23
N ASP A 8 17.19 4.50 14.24
CA ASP A 8 17.97 4.31 13.01
C ASP A 8 17.53 3.04 12.26
N GLU A 9 17.23 1.98 13.00
CA GLU A 9 16.72 0.73 12.43
C GLU A 9 15.32 0.90 11.82
N ILE A 10 14.43 1.66 12.46
CA ILE A 10 13.10 1.98 11.92
C ILE A 10 13.23 2.82 10.64
N ILE A 11 14.09 3.85 10.65
CA ILE A 11 14.33 4.69 9.47
C ILE A 11 14.87 3.86 8.31
N ARG A 12 15.79 2.93 8.58
CA ARG A 12 16.33 2.01 7.58
C ARG A 12 15.24 1.14 6.96
N GLN A 13 14.40 0.52 7.79
CA GLN A 13 13.30 -0.34 7.32
C GLN A 13 12.27 0.45 6.48
N LEU A 14 11.89 1.65 6.92
CA LEU A 14 10.99 2.51 6.16
C LEU A 14 11.60 2.94 4.82
N THR A 15 12.90 3.26 4.82
CA THR A 15 13.61 3.62 3.58
C THR A 15 13.61 2.45 2.58
N GLU A 16 13.80 1.22 3.06
CA GLU A 16 13.74 0.01 2.22
C GLU A 16 12.34 -0.20 1.62
N GLN A 17 11.29 0.00 2.42
CA GLN A 17 9.90 -0.10 1.95
C GLN A 17 9.57 0.97 0.89
N VAL A 18 9.95 2.22 1.13
CA VAL A 18 9.74 3.33 0.19
C VAL A 18 10.47 3.07 -1.13
N ASN A 19 11.71 2.60 -1.08
CA ASN A 19 12.48 2.28 -2.29
C ASN A 19 11.85 1.12 -3.07
N ALA A 20 11.36 0.09 -2.38
CA ALA A 20 10.66 -1.02 -3.01
C ALA A 20 9.36 -0.56 -3.72
N MET A 21 8.57 0.29 -3.06
CA MET A 21 7.39 0.90 -3.69
C MET A 21 7.74 1.80 -4.87
N ALA A 22 8.80 2.59 -4.77
CA ALA A 22 9.24 3.46 -5.86
C ALA A 22 9.63 2.65 -7.10
N ALA A 23 10.35 1.53 -6.92
CA ALA A 23 10.68 0.62 -8.00
C ALA A 23 9.43 -0.02 -8.62
N GLU A 24 8.46 -0.44 -7.80
CA GLU A 24 7.17 -0.97 -8.27
C GLU A 24 6.41 0.08 -9.11
N ASN A 25 6.33 1.32 -8.61
CA ASN A 25 5.68 2.43 -9.30
C ASN A 25 6.33 2.79 -10.64
N VAL A 26 7.66 2.70 -10.75
CA VAL A 26 8.37 2.90 -12.03
C VAL A 26 7.96 1.82 -13.03
N ALA A 27 7.94 0.55 -12.62
CA ALA A 27 7.55 -0.57 -13.49
C ALA A 27 6.08 -0.47 -13.95
N LEU A 28 5.19 0.01 -13.08
CA LEU A 28 3.79 0.24 -13.41
C LEU A 28 3.62 1.39 -14.42
N LYS A 29 4.31 2.51 -14.20
CA LYS A 29 4.26 3.67 -15.10
C LYS A 29 4.81 3.35 -16.49
N ASP A 30 5.86 2.54 -16.58
CA ASP A 30 6.39 2.02 -17.84
C ASP A 30 5.33 1.22 -18.62
N GLY A 31 4.68 0.26 -17.95
CA GLY A 31 3.61 -0.54 -18.56
C GLY A 31 2.37 0.28 -18.97
N ILE A 32 2.04 1.36 -18.24
CA ILE A 32 0.95 2.27 -18.59
C ILE A 32 1.32 3.19 -19.76
N SER A 33 2.56 3.69 -19.79
CA SER A 33 3.07 4.52 -20.89
C SER A 33 3.04 3.76 -22.23
N ASP A 34 3.30 2.45 -22.21
CA ASP A 34 3.19 1.59 -23.40
C ASP A 34 1.78 1.54 -24.00
N ILE A 35 0.73 1.82 -23.20
CA ILE A 35 -0.68 1.83 -23.62
C ILE A 35 -1.11 3.22 -24.12
N THR A 36 -0.69 4.26 -23.40
CA THR A 36 -1.28 5.61 -23.48
C THR A 36 -1.01 6.32 -24.82
N PHE A 37 -0.12 5.77 -25.66
CA PHE A 37 0.21 6.28 -26.99
C PHE A 37 -0.15 5.33 -28.14
N MET A 38 -0.87 4.24 -27.89
CA MET A 38 -1.41 3.40 -28.97
C MET A 38 -2.73 4.00 -29.46
N ASP A 39 -2.85 4.27 -30.77
CA ASP A 39 -4.15 4.64 -31.34
C ASP A 39 -5.14 3.46 -31.22
N ASP A 40 -6.44 3.74 -31.09
CA ASP A 40 -7.46 2.70 -30.83
C ASP A 40 -7.54 1.63 -31.94
N GLU A 41 -7.27 1.98 -33.20
CA GLU A 41 -7.27 1.04 -34.33
C GLU A 41 -6.03 0.13 -34.32
N SER A 42 -4.88 0.65 -33.86
CA SER A 42 -3.63 -0.06 -33.65
C SER A 42 -3.62 -0.84 -32.34
N PHE A 43 -4.39 -0.43 -31.33
CA PHE A 43 -4.54 -1.13 -30.05
C PHE A 43 -5.36 -2.42 -30.22
N LEU A 44 -6.44 -2.38 -31.01
CA LEU A 44 -7.24 -3.56 -31.32
C LEU A 44 -6.72 -4.34 -32.55
N GLY A 45 -6.01 -3.68 -33.47
CA GLY A 45 -5.45 -4.29 -34.69
C GLY A 45 -4.04 -4.89 -34.54
N SER A 46 -3.22 -4.44 -33.57
CA SER A 46 -1.88 -4.97 -33.31
C SER A 46 -1.92 -6.06 -32.25
N THR A 47 -2.23 -7.28 -32.70
CA THR A 47 -2.46 -8.42 -31.83
C THR A 47 -1.30 -8.70 -30.86
N SER A 48 -0.04 -8.57 -31.29
CA SER A 48 1.10 -8.98 -30.44
C SER A 48 1.48 -7.95 -29.37
N LYS A 49 1.49 -6.66 -29.69
CA LYS A 49 1.88 -5.61 -28.71
C LYS A 49 0.77 -5.38 -27.70
N ALA A 50 -0.49 -5.35 -28.15
CA ALA A 50 -1.64 -5.25 -27.27
C ALA A 50 -1.79 -6.49 -26.37
N GLN A 51 -1.57 -7.71 -26.90
CA GLN A 51 -1.56 -8.93 -26.07
C GLN A 51 -0.42 -8.92 -25.04
N ALA A 52 0.77 -8.45 -25.39
CA ALA A 52 1.89 -8.36 -24.45
C ALA A 52 1.58 -7.39 -23.30
N VAL A 53 1.00 -6.24 -23.62
CA VAL A 53 0.64 -5.20 -22.64
C VAL A 53 -0.55 -5.63 -21.79
N MET A 54 -1.62 -6.16 -22.39
CA MET A 54 -2.76 -6.71 -21.65
C MET A 54 -2.34 -7.92 -20.80
N GLY A 55 -1.43 -8.76 -21.30
CA GLY A 55 -0.85 -9.88 -20.56
C GLY A 55 -0.03 -9.43 -19.36
N ARG A 56 0.71 -8.32 -19.47
CA ARG A 56 1.37 -7.68 -18.33
C ARG A 56 0.33 -7.14 -17.35
N LEU A 57 -0.64 -6.35 -17.81
CA LEU A 57 -1.71 -5.75 -16.98
C LEU A 57 -2.46 -6.77 -16.12
N VAL A 58 -2.98 -7.85 -16.72
CA VAL A 58 -3.75 -8.87 -15.98
C VAL A 58 -2.90 -9.65 -14.96
N ASN A 59 -1.58 -9.63 -15.14
CA ASN A 59 -0.62 -10.30 -14.26
C ASN A 59 0.20 -9.32 -13.41
N ILE A 60 -0.15 -8.03 -13.37
CA ILE A 60 0.52 -7.07 -12.50
C ILE A 60 0.41 -7.59 -11.06
N LYS A 61 1.57 -7.77 -10.43
CA LYS A 61 1.70 -8.09 -9.01
C LYS A 61 2.35 -6.90 -8.32
N THR A 62 1.81 -6.55 -7.17
CA THR A 62 2.23 -5.41 -6.36
C THR A 62 2.68 -5.89 -4.98
N PRO A 63 3.69 -6.79 -4.89
CA PRO A 63 4.02 -7.49 -3.65
C PRO A 63 4.51 -6.55 -2.54
N ALA A 64 5.16 -5.42 -2.88
CA ALA A 64 5.56 -4.45 -1.88
C ALA A 64 4.34 -3.70 -1.33
N THR A 65 3.42 -3.30 -2.22
CA THR A 65 2.15 -2.70 -1.84
C THR A 65 1.29 -3.67 -0.99
N ASP A 66 1.22 -4.94 -1.38
CA ASP A 66 0.48 -5.98 -0.66
C ASP A 66 1.06 -6.20 0.75
N ALA A 67 2.39 -6.22 0.88
CA ALA A 67 3.07 -6.33 2.16
C ALA A 67 2.74 -5.17 3.11
N ILE A 68 2.71 -3.94 2.58
CA ILE A 68 2.38 -2.74 3.36
C ILE A 68 0.91 -2.76 3.80
N ILE A 69 -0.02 -3.10 2.90
CA ILE A 69 -1.43 -3.23 3.25
C ILE A 69 -1.63 -4.26 4.37
N ASN A 70 -0.90 -5.38 4.33
CA ASN A 70 -0.96 -6.39 5.37
C ASN A 70 -0.34 -5.91 6.69
N SER A 71 0.74 -5.11 6.68
CA SER A 71 1.30 -4.49 7.88
C SER A 71 0.28 -3.55 8.54
N ILE A 72 -0.32 -2.66 7.76
CA ILE A 72 -1.33 -1.70 8.25
C ILE A 72 -2.54 -2.44 8.86
N ARG A 73 -3.00 -3.52 8.20
CA ARG A 73 -4.07 -4.38 8.73
C ARG A 73 -3.68 -5.03 10.06
N ALA A 74 -2.45 -5.51 10.18
CA ALA A 74 -1.95 -6.13 11.41
C ALA A 74 -1.83 -5.09 12.55
N GLU A 75 -1.30 -3.91 12.26
CA GLU A 75 -1.22 -2.79 13.22
C GLU A 75 -2.61 -2.40 13.73
N GLY A 76 -3.57 -2.19 12.83
CA GLY A 76 -4.95 -1.89 13.21
C GLY A 76 -5.60 -3.01 14.04
N ALA A 77 -5.33 -4.28 13.74
CA ALA A 77 -5.82 -5.41 14.54
C ALA A 77 -5.23 -5.44 15.95
N ILE A 78 -3.94 -5.08 16.10
CA ILE A 78 -3.28 -4.98 17.41
C ILE A 78 -3.87 -3.83 18.22
N GLU A 79 -4.11 -2.67 17.60
CA GLU A 79 -4.73 -1.53 18.28
C GLU A 79 -6.13 -1.87 18.79
N VAL A 80 -6.96 -2.48 17.96
CA VAL A 80 -8.31 -2.93 18.36
C VAL A 80 -8.23 -3.98 19.47
N ARG A 81 -7.31 -4.94 19.38
CA ARG A 81 -7.07 -5.93 20.45
C ARG A 81 -6.70 -5.26 21.77
N ASN A 82 -5.79 -4.29 21.74
CA ASN A 82 -5.34 -3.62 22.96
C ASN A 82 -6.48 -2.81 23.58
N ALA A 83 -7.29 -2.14 22.76
CA ALA A 83 -8.50 -1.46 23.19
C ALA A 83 -9.54 -2.40 23.83
N LEU A 84 -9.72 -3.60 23.25
CA LEU A 84 -10.62 -4.64 23.79
C LEU A 84 -10.21 -5.13 25.17
N ILE A 85 -8.90 -5.22 25.44
CA ILE A 85 -8.37 -5.69 26.72
C ILE A 85 -8.51 -4.62 27.81
N THR A 86 -8.49 -3.34 27.43
CA THR A 86 -8.53 -2.22 28.38
C THR A 86 -9.93 -1.66 28.64
N GLY A 87 -10.95 -2.04 27.85
CA GLY A 87 -12.33 -1.57 28.03
C GLY A 87 -13.08 -2.35 29.11
N GLU A 88 -13.75 -1.65 30.03
CA GLU A 88 -14.43 -2.27 31.19
C GLU A 88 -15.74 -3.01 30.83
N ASP A 89 -16.42 -2.64 29.74
CA ASP A 89 -17.74 -3.19 29.39
C ASP A 89 -18.06 -3.29 27.87
N GLY A 90 -17.08 -3.06 27.00
CA GLY A 90 -17.22 -3.22 25.55
C GLY A 90 -17.93 -2.06 24.82
N SER A 91 -18.46 -1.06 25.53
CA SER A 91 -18.97 0.20 24.95
C SER A 91 -17.89 0.94 24.16
N ASP A 92 -16.67 0.90 24.69
CA ASP A 92 -15.51 1.63 24.16
C ASP A 92 -15.05 1.09 22.80
N ILE A 93 -15.42 -0.15 22.45
CA ILE A 93 -14.97 -0.83 21.23
C ILE A 93 -15.44 -0.07 19.98
N TYR A 94 -16.70 0.38 19.95
CA TYR A 94 -17.25 1.08 18.79
C TYR A 94 -16.68 2.50 18.65
N ALA A 95 -16.44 3.18 19.78
CA ALA A 95 -15.84 4.51 19.81
C ALA A 95 -14.37 4.45 19.33
N ILE A 96 -13.61 3.49 19.82
CA ILE A 96 -12.19 3.32 19.49
C ILE A 96 -12.02 2.81 18.06
N ALA A 97 -12.83 1.86 17.58
CA ALA A 97 -12.78 1.42 16.19
C ALA A 97 -13.06 2.58 15.21
N SER A 98 -14.00 3.46 15.56
CA SER A 98 -14.29 4.66 14.77
C SER A 98 -13.13 5.66 14.80
N GLU A 99 -12.47 5.82 15.94
CA GLU A 99 -11.31 6.69 16.09
C GLU A 99 -10.08 6.19 15.31
N VAL A 100 -9.78 4.89 15.39
CA VAL A 100 -8.69 4.24 14.63
C VAL A 100 -8.94 4.37 13.13
N VAL A 101 -10.16 4.11 12.66
CA VAL A 101 -10.54 4.33 11.25
C VAL A 101 -10.38 5.79 10.84
N GLY A 102 -10.71 6.73 11.73
CA GLY A 102 -10.52 8.16 11.51
C GLY A 102 -9.05 8.55 11.37
N ARG A 103 -8.18 8.04 12.27
CA ARG A 103 -6.73 8.28 12.23
C ARG A 103 -6.11 7.69 10.97
N LEU A 104 -6.41 6.45 10.63
CA LEU A 104 -5.94 5.81 9.38
C LEU A 104 -6.37 6.60 8.13
N ARG A 105 -7.60 7.14 8.11
CA ARG A 105 -8.07 7.99 6.99
C ARG A 105 -7.36 9.34 6.91
N ASN A 106 -7.01 9.93 8.04
CA ASN A 106 -6.41 11.27 8.09
C ASN A 106 -4.89 11.25 7.92
N SER A 107 -4.20 10.19 8.37
CA SER A 107 -2.78 9.96 8.06
C SER A 107 -2.53 9.84 6.55
N ASN A 108 -3.52 9.36 5.79
CA ASN A 108 -3.45 9.30 4.33
C ASN A 108 -3.76 10.63 3.61
N LYS A 109 -4.09 11.71 4.34
CA LYS A 109 -4.47 13.02 3.77
C LYS A 109 -3.47 14.14 4.05
N SER A 110 -2.48 13.95 4.93
CA SER A 110 -1.53 15.01 5.29
C SER A 110 -0.29 15.11 4.39
N GLU A 111 -0.22 14.34 3.30
CA GLU A 111 0.85 14.42 2.28
C GLU A 111 0.35 15.04 0.95
N GLY A 112 -0.55 16.01 1.04
CA GLY A 112 -1.01 16.83 -0.09
C GLY A 112 -0.38 18.21 -0.10
#